data_AF-A0A9P6NWL9-F1
#
_entry.id   AF-A0A9P6NWL9-F1
#
_cell.length_a   1.000
_cell.length_b   1.000
_cell.length_c   1.000
_cell.angle_alpha   90.00
_cell.angle_beta   90.00
_cell.angle_gamma   90.00
#
_symmetry.space_group_name_H-M   'P 1'
#
loop_
_entity.id
_entity.type
_entity.pdbx_description
1 polymer ?
#
loop_
_entity_poly.entity_id
_entity_poly.type
_entity_poly.pdbx_seq_one_letter_code
_entity_poly.pdbx_strand_id
1 'polypeptide(L)' 'MSKTKRVRYTLEGKLGGAGTKPVSVQQMELAGLRAKVVRLKMERDILKNTCAYFAK' A
#
# COMPACT_ATOMS: atom_id res chain seq x y z
N MET A 1 11.16 9.16 -19.72
CA MET A 1 11.08 9.66 -18.32
C MET A 1 11.97 8.79 -17.42
N SER A 2 13.08 9.32 -16.90
CA SER A 2 14.06 8.56 -16.09
C SER A 2 13.46 8.02 -14.78
N LYS A 3 13.83 6.80 -14.36
CA LYS A 3 13.29 6.10 -13.17
C LYS A 3 13.42 6.94 -11.89
N THR A 4 14.52 7.68 -11.75
CA THR A 4 14.82 8.53 -10.58
C THR A 4 13.91 9.75 -10.47
N LYS A 5 13.36 10.22 -11.59
CA LYS A 5 12.40 11.35 -11.58
C LYS A 5 11.04 10.89 -11.05
N ARG A 6 10.63 9.66 -11.39
CA ARG A 6 9.33 9.11 -10.98
C ARG A 6 9.21 9.00 -9.47
N VAL A 7 10.22 8.45 -8.80
CA VAL A 7 10.25 8.29 -7.33
C VAL A 7 10.07 9.62 -6.61
N ARG A 8 10.75 10.67 -7.08
CA ARG A 8 10.62 12.02 -6.52
C ARG A 8 9.20 12.58 -6.71
N TYR A 9 8.65 12.48 -7.92
CA TYR A 9 7.29 12.94 -8.19
C TYR A 9 6.20 12.14 -7.45
N THR A 10 6.40 10.85 -7.17
CA THR A 10 5.50 10.06 -6.30
C THR A 10 5.46 10.63 -4.89
N LEU A 11 6.65 10.92 -4.30
CA LEU A 11 6.76 11.46 -2.95
C LEU A 11 6.15 12.87 -2.86
N GLU A 12 6.28 13.65 -3.93
CA GLU A 12 5.70 14.98 -4.03
C GLU A 12 4.21 14.98 -4.41
N GLY A 13 3.58 13.81 -4.61
CA GLY A 13 2.18 13.70 -5.02
C GLY A 13 1.86 14.25 -6.42
N LYS A 14 2.90 14.53 -7.23
CA LYS A 14 2.82 15.18 -8.54
C LYS A 14 2.58 14.22 -9.71
N LEU A 15 2.34 12.94 -9.45
CA LEU A 15 2.10 11.94 -10.49
C LEU A 15 0.62 11.81 -10.92
N GLY A 16 -0.24 12.77 -10.56
CA GLY A 16 -1.61 12.84 -11.06
C GLY A 16 -1.65 13.29 -12.53
N GLY A 17 -2.45 12.61 -13.35
CA GLY A 17 -2.76 13.08 -14.72
C GLY A 17 -3.54 14.40 -14.69
N ALA A 18 -3.56 15.14 -15.80
CA ALA A 18 -4.32 16.39 -15.93
C ALA A 18 -5.79 16.18 -15.48
N GLY A 19 -6.20 16.85 -14.38
CA GLY A 19 -7.52 16.69 -13.76
C GLY A 19 -7.56 15.84 -12.46
N THR A 20 -6.43 15.29 -12.02
CA THR A 20 -6.38 14.51 -10.77
C THR A 20 -6.26 15.44 -9.57
N LYS A 21 -7.20 15.32 -8.61
CA LYS A 21 -7.14 16.08 -7.34
C LYS A 21 -5.82 15.78 -6.63
N PRO A 22 -5.10 16.80 -6.13
CA PRO A 22 -3.87 16.57 -5.39
C PRO A 22 -4.16 15.66 -4.20
N VAL A 23 -3.41 14.56 -4.10
CA VAL A 23 -3.55 13.61 -2.99
C VAL A 23 -3.10 14.32 -1.71
N SER A 24 -4.03 14.48 -0.76
CA SER A 24 -3.71 15.06 0.54
C SER A 24 -2.80 14.11 1.34
N VAL A 25 -1.98 14.66 2.24
CA VAL A 25 -1.08 13.88 3.10
C VAL A 25 -1.86 12.81 3.89
N GLN A 26 -3.03 13.17 4.42
CA GLN A 26 -3.93 12.25 5.12
C GLN A 26 -4.38 11.07 4.25
N GLN A 27 -4.65 11.29 2.97
CA GLN A 27 -5.03 10.21 2.04
C GLN A 27 -3.86 9.27 1.75
N MET A 28 -2.64 9.79 1.71
CA MET A 28 -1.43 8.99 1.54
C MET A 28 -1.16 8.11 2.76
N GLU A 29 -1.29 8.68 3.95
CA GLU A 29 -1.19 7.94 5.22
C GLU A 29 -2.28 6.87 5.32
N LEU A 30 -3.53 7.21 4.99
CA LEU A 30 -4.64 6.26 4.96
C LEU A 30 -4.40 5.11 3.97
N ALA A 31 -3.87 5.41 2.78
CA ALA A 31 -3.51 4.39 1.79
C ALA A 31 -2.40 3.46 2.33
N GLY A 32 -1.38 4.02 2.97
CA GLY A 32 -0.32 3.25 3.63
C GLY A 32 -0.84 2.35 4.74
N LEU A 33 -1.74 2.87 5.59
CA LEU A 33 -2.38 2.09 6.65
C LEU A 33 -3.23 0.94 6.09
N ARG A 34 -4.03 1.19 5.04
CA ARG A 34 -4.81 0.15 4.36
C ARG A 34 -3.91 -0.96 3.80
N ALA A 35 -2.79 -0.60 3.17
CA ALA A 35 -1.82 -1.57 2.68
C ALA A 35 -1.23 -2.44 3.80
N LYS A 36 -0.89 -1.84 4.95
CA LYS A 36 -0.42 -2.57 6.14
C LYS A 36 -1.47 -3.54 6.66
N VAL A 37 -2.73 -3.13 6.73
CA VAL A 37 -3.84 -3.99 7.18
C VAL A 37 -4.03 -5.18 6.25
N VAL A 38 -3.97 -4.98 4.92
CA VAL A 38 -4.09 -6.08 3.95
C VAL A 38 -2.95 -7.08 4.13
N ARG A 39 -1.69 -6.62 4.23
CA ARG A 39 -0.53 -7.48 4.47
C ARG A 39 -0.69 -8.31 5.75
N LEU A 40 -1.04 -7.66 6.87
CA LEU A 40 -1.21 -8.35 8.15
C LEU A 40 -2.35 -9.38 8.12
N LYS A 41 -3.45 -9.08 7.43
CA LYS A 41 -4.54 -10.04 7.24
C LYS A 41 -4.06 -11.28 6.48
N MET A 42 -3.31 -11.09 5.40
CA MET A 42 -2.72 -12.20 4.63
C MET A 42 -1.78 -13.06 5.47
N GLU A 43 -0.88 -12.44 6.24
CA GLU A 43 0.03 -13.14 7.15
C GLU A 43 -0.73 -13.98 8.18
N ARG A 44 -1.77 -13.39 8.79
CA ARG A 44 -2.66 -14.09 9.73
C ARG A 44 -3.41 -15.24 9.07
N ASP A 45 -3.90 -15.07 7.84
CA ASP A 45 -4.62 -16.13 7.12
C ASP A 45 -3.70 -17.31 6.76
N ILE A 46 -2.46 -17.05 6.36
CA ILE A 46 -1.46 -18.10 6.13
C ILE A 46 -1.23 -18.90 7.42
N LEU A 47 -0.98 -18.21 8.54
CA LEU A 47 -0.76 -18.85 9.84
C LEU A 47 -1.98 -19.65 10.30
N LYS A 48 -3.18 -19.14 10.10
CA LYS A 48 -4.41 -19.86 10.46
C LYS A 48 -4.53 -21.16 9.65
N ASN A 49 -4.25 -21.12 8.36
CA ASN A 49 -4.31 -22.29 7.49
C ASN A 49 -3.25 -23.33 7.86
N THR A 50 -2.03 -22.91 8.18
CA THR A 50 -0.97 -23.83 8.61
C THR A 50 -1.27 -24.43 9.98
N CYS A 51 -1.68 -23.63 10.97
CA CYS A 51 -2.09 -24.13 12.28
C CYS A 51 -3.23 -25.15 12.19
N ALA A 52 -4.21 -24.93 11.31
CA ALA A 52 -5.30 -25.88 11.10
C ALA A 52 -4.82 -27.23 10.53
N TYR A 53 -3.82 -27.23 9.65
CA TYR A 53 -3.20 -28.46 9.15
C TYR A 53 -2.47 -29.23 10.25
N PHE A 54 -1.70 -28.53 11.10
CA PHE A 54 -0.94 -29.16 12.18
C PHE A 54 -1.78 -29.56 13.40
N ALA A 55 -3.00 -29.03 13.53
CA ALA A 55 -3.92 -29.37 14.63
C ALA A 55 -4.77 -30.62 14.35
N LYS A 56 -4.58 -31.29 13.20
CA LYS A 56 -5.24 -32.53 12.80
C LYS A 56 -4.27 -33.71 12.90
#